data_AF-A0A914KG06-F1
#
_entry.id   AF-A0A914KG06-F1
#
_cell.length_a   1.000
_cell.length_b   1.000
_cell.length_c   1.000
_cell.angle_alpha   90.00
_cell.angle_beta   90.00
_cell.angle_gamma   90.00
#
_symmetry.space_group_name_H-M   'P 1'
#
loop_
_entity.id
_entity.type
_entity.pdbx_description
1 polymer ?
#
loop_
_entity_poly.entity_id
_entity_poly.type
_entity_poly.pdbx_seq_one_letter_code
_entity_poly.pdbx_strand_id
1 'polypeptide(L)'
;MLIVRRIDANSINIGQSLERENTLDGCEELTISCFGNPGNTALIVSYFNSSGSDVGATFGSTSISTTLRCNDNSRWTITGNFSSASTEVEEIECIST
;
A
#
# COMPACT_ATOMS: atom_id res chain seq x y z
N MET A 1 3.47 7.30 -10.88
CA MET A 1 3.53 8.07 -9.62
C MET A 1 2.49 7.45 -8.70
N LEU A 2 2.85 7.09 -7.47
CA LEU A 2 1.90 6.51 -6.52
C LEU A 2 1.10 7.62 -5.82
N ILE A 3 -0.22 7.47 -5.76
CA ILE A 3 -1.13 8.35 -5.04
C ILE A 3 -1.57 7.64 -3.77
N VAL A 4 -1.50 8.32 -2.63
CA VAL A 4 -1.95 7.77 -1.34
C VAL A 4 -2.98 8.71 -0.74
N ARG A 5 -4.18 8.20 -0.45
CA ARG A 5 -5.31 8.96 0.08
C ARG A 5 -5.80 8.38 1.39
N ARG A 6 -6.29 9.28 2.25
CA ARG A 6 -7.03 8.94 3.47
C ARG A 6 -8.52 9.20 3.24
N ILE A 7 -9.34 8.23 3.60
CA ILE A 7 -10.79 8.33 3.62
C ILE A 7 -11.22 7.98 5.04
N ASP A 8 -11.67 8.98 5.79
CA ASP A 8 -12.12 8.82 7.18
C ASP A 8 -11.07 8.23 8.16
N ALA A 9 -9.84 7.96 7.72
CA ALA A 9 -8.72 7.51 8.54
C ALA A 9 -8.05 8.65 9.31
N ASN A 10 -7.56 8.34 10.52
CA ASN A 10 -6.93 9.33 11.42
C ASN A 10 -5.59 9.82 10.86
N SER A 11 -4.78 8.89 10.35
CA SER A 11 -3.47 9.19 9.76
C SER A 11 -3.01 8.12 8.77
N ILE A 12 -2.14 8.56 7.88
CA ILE A 12 -1.36 7.70 6.99
C ILE A 12 0.11 7.98 7.28
N ASN A 13 0.84 6.96 7.70
CA ASN A 13 2.30 7.02 7.80
C ASN A 13 2.89 6.22 6.65
N ILE A 14 3.71 6.89 5.85
CA ILE A 14 4.48 6.27 4.79
C ILE A 14 5.87 6.00 5.35
N GLY A 15 6.09 4.78 5.84
CA GLY A 15 7.40 4.29 6.21
C GLY A 15 8.13 3.84 4.95
N GLN A 16 8.88 4.74 4.32
CA GLN A 16 9.87 4.31 3.34
C GLN A 16 10.86 3.41 4.10
N SER A 17 10.96 2.12 3.74
CA SER A 17 12.00 1.26 4.26
C SER A 17 13.32 1.68 3.62
N LEU A 18 13.84 2.82 4.08
CA LEU A 18 15.16 3.37 3.72
C LEU A 18 16.23 2.72 4.62
N GLU A 19 16.13 1.42 4.87
CA GLU A 19 17.33 0.65 5.18
C GLU A 19 17.88 0.16 3.85
N ARG A 20 18.97 0.81 3.46
CA ARG A 20 19.72 0.69 2.20
C ARG A 20 20.31 -0.71 1.93
N GLU A 21 19.69 -1.78 2.42
CA GLU A 21 20.25 -3.14 2.42
C GLU A 21 19.30 -4.25 1.97
N ASN A 22 18.03 -3.95 1.62
CA ASN A 22 17.16 -4.99 1.03
C ASN A 22 16.56 -4.57 -0.31
N THR A 23 17.41 -4.05 -1.20
CA THR A 23 17.19 -4.20 -2.64
C THR A 23 17.29 -5.69 -2.97
N LEU A 24 16.25 -6.46 -2.69
CA LEU A 24 16.11 -7.77 -3.30
C LEU A 24 15.93 -7.45 -4.80
N ASP A 25 16.92 -7.81 -5.62
CA ASP A 25 16.96 -7.57 -7.07
C ASP A 25 16.99 -6.10 -7.55
N GLY A 26 17.33 -5.13 -6.69
CA GLY A 26 17.48 -3.72 -7.09
C GLY A 26 16.23 -2.83 -6.96
N CYS A 27 15.13 -3.36 -6.41
CA CYS A 27 13.87 -2.61 -6.29
C CYS A 27 13.60 -2.07 -4.87
N GLU A 28 13.05 -0.86 -4.78
CA GLU A 28 12.66 -0.21 -3.52
C GLU A 28 11.37 -0.81 -2.92
N GLU A 29 11.30 -0.83 -1.59
CA GLU A 29 10.11 -1.21 -0.83
C GLU A 29 9.52 0.00 -0.09
N LEU A 30 8.19 0.07 -0.09
CA LEU A 30 7.41 1.12 0.53
C LEU A 30 6.40 0.51 1.49
N THR A 31 6.52 0.82 2.78
CA THR A 31 5.52 0.40 3.77
C THR A 31 4.56 1.54 4.05
N ILE A 32 3.27 1.25 3.92
CA ILE A 32 2.18 2.19 4.18
C ILE A 32 1.41 1.69 5.40
N SER A 33 1.34 2.51 6.42
CA SER A 33 0.59 2.24 7.63
C SER A 33 -0.60 3.19 7.73
N CYS A 34 -1.80 2.62 7.80
CA CYS A 34 -3.06 3.33 8.02
C CYS A 34 -3.49 3.15 9.48
N PHE A 35 -3.91 4.22 10.14
CA PHE A 35 -4.39 4.20 11.52
C PHE A 35 -5.85 4.63 11.58
N GLY A 36 -6.66 3.85 12.31
CA GLY A 36 -8.08 4.13 12.48
C GLY A 36 -8.34 5.23 13.49
N ASN A 37 -9.55 5.80 13.47
CA ASN A 37 -9.96 6.70 14.53
C ASN A 37 -10.20 5.93 15.84
N PRO A 38 -10.01 6.58 16.99
CA PRO A 38 -10.42 6.02 18.27
C PRO A 38 -11.95 5.83 18.27
N GLY A 39 -12.39 4.58 18.17
CA GLY A 39 -13.81 4.20 18.02
C GLY A 39 -14.11 3.35 16.78
N ASN A 40 -13.20 3.30 15.81
CA ASN A 40 -13.38 2.52 14.60
C ASN A 40 -13.12 1.03 14.85
N THR A 41 -13.95 0.20 14.25
CA THR A 41 -13.86 -1.27 14.41
C THR A 41 -13.17 -1.92 13.22
N ALA A 42 -13.15 -1.25 12.06
CA ALA A 42 -12.52 -1.76 10.86
C ALA A 42 -11.69 -0.69 10.13
N LEU A 43 -10.57 -1.15 9.57
CA LEU A 43 -9.74 -0.44 8.61
C LEU A 43 -9.64 -1.26 7.34
N ILE A 44 -9.56 -0.53 6.22
CA ILE A 44 -9.40 -1.10 4.90
C ILE A 44 -8.29 -0.32 4.19
N VAL A 45 -7.41 -1.04 3.52
CA VAL A 45 -6.45 -0.46 2.57
C VAL A 45 -6.81 -1.00 1.21
N SER A 46 -7.42 -0.17 0.37
CA SER A 46 -7.81 -0.53 -1.00
C SER A 46 -6.71 -0.12 -1.98
N TYR A 47 -6.49 -0.95 -2.99
CA TYR A 47 -5.49 -0.72 -4.04
C TYR A 47 -6.18 -0.55 -5.38
N PHE A 48 -5.74 0.44 -6.16
CA PHE A 48 -6.26 0.72 -7.49
C PHE A 48 -5.13 0.82 -8.51
N ASN A 49 -5.39 0.34 -9.73
CA ASN A 49 -4.48 0.49 -10.86
C ASN A 49 -4.66 1.84 -11.57
N SER A 50 -3.91 2.05 -12.66
CA SER A 50 -3.94 3.28 -13.46
C SER A 50 -5.28 3.60 -14.13
N SER A 51 -6.14 2.59 -14.32
CA SER A 51 -7.50 2.79 -14.84
C SER A 51 -8.53 3.08 -13.75
N GLY A 52 -8.10 3.14 -12.48
CA GLY A 52 -8.97 3.31 -11.32
C GLY A 52 -9.74 2.04 -10.94
N SER A 53 -9.34 0.86 -11.45
CA SER A 53 -9.96 -0.40 -11.09
C SER A 53 -9.39 -0.92 -9.78
N ASP A 54 -10.26 -1.45 -8.91
CA ASP A 54 -9.85 -2.16 -7.70
C ASP A 54 -9.03 -3.40 -8.07
N VAL A 55 -7.86 -3.53 -7.45
CA VAL A 55 -6.94 -4.64 -7.64
C VAL A 55 -6.65 -5.43 -6.37
N GLY A 56 -7.34 -5.09 -5.28
CA GLY A 56 -7.27 -5.79 -4.01
C GLY A 56 -7.57 -4.88 -2.83
N ALA A 57 -7.65 -5.51 -1.65
CA ALA A 57 -7.73 -4.80 -0.39
C ALA A 57 -7.08 -5.59 0.76
N THR A 58 -6.66 -4.87 1.81
CA THR A 58 -6.21 -5.45 3.08
C THR A 58 -7.11 -4.96 4.21
N PHE A 59 -7.49 -5.86 5.10
CA PHE A 59 -8.43 -5.59 6.19
C PHE A 59 -7.78 -5.80 7.56
N GLY A 60 -8.28 -5.12 8.57
CA GLY A 60 -7.75 -5.16 9.93
C GLY A 60 -8.44 -4.16 10.85
N SER A 61 -7.85 -3.94 12.03
CA SER A 61 -8.43 -3.12 13.10
C SER A 61 -7.35 -2.29 13.79
N THR A 62 -7.70 -1.09 14.25
CA THR A 62 -6.79 -0.12 14.93
C THR A 62 -5.66 0.43 14.05
N SER A 63 -4.86 -0.44 13.42
CA SER A 63 -3.82 -0.09 12.46
C SER A 63 -3.58 -1.25 11.48
N ILE A 64 -3.38 -0.93 10.20
CA ILE A 64 -2.94 -1.89 9.17
C ILE A 64 -1.67 -1.35 8.53
N SER A 65 -0.71 -2.24 8.28
CA SER A 65 0.44 -1.95 7.44
C SER A 65 0.43 -2.86 6.22
N THR A 66 0.70 -2.27 5.06
CA THR A 66 0.93 -2.98 3.81
C THR A 66 2.28 -2.58 3.25
N THR A 67 2.91 -3.49 2.52
CA THR A 67 4.14 -3.20 1.81
C THR A 67 3.86 -3.26 0.32
N LEU A 68 4.34 -2.26 -0.40
CA LEU A 68 4.47 -2.28 -1.83
C LEU A 68 5.93 -2.46 -2.19
N ARG A 69 6.18 -3.11 -3.31
CA ARG A 69 7.51 -3.21 -3.88
C ARG A 69 7.47 -2.78 -5.34
N CYS A 70 8.56 -2.17 -5.79
CA CYS A 70 8.72 -1.89 -7.20
C CYS A 70 8.96 -3.20 -7.98
N ASN A 71 8.35 -3.37 -9.14
CA ASN A 71 8.67 -4.44 -10.07
C ASN A 71 9.77 -4.01 -11.07
N ASP A 72 10.20 -4.93 -11.94
CA ASP A 72 11.22 -4.68 -12.98
C ASP A 72 10.90 -3.51 -13.92
N ASN A 73 9.62 -3.14 -14.04
CA ASN A 73 9.15 -2.00 -14.84
C ASN A 73 9.10 -0.68 -14.07
N SER A 74 9.64 -0.64 -12.85
CA SER A 74 9.57 0.51 -11.94
C SER A 74 8.13 0.90 -11.54
N ARG A 75 7.27 -0.10 -11.33
CA ARG A 75 5.85 0.06 -10.96
C ARG A 75 5.61 -0.56 -9.59
N TRP A 76 4.76 0.06 -8.77
CA TRP A 76 4.43 -0.47 -7.44
C TRP A 76 3.50 -1.67 -7.55
N THR A 77 3.77 -2.71 -6.79
CA THR A 77 2.97 -3.94 -6.73
C THR A 77 2.79 -4.36 -5.27
N ILE A 78 1.71 -5.08 -5.00
CA ILE A 78 1.40 -5.55 -3.65
C ILE A 78 2.34 -6.73 -3.32
N THR A 79 2.97 -6.69 -2.13
CA THR A 79 3.88 -7.74 -1.67
C THR A 79 3.24 -9.14 -1.76
N GLY A 80 3.87 -10.04 -2.52
CA GLY A 80 3.45 -11.43 -2.69
C GLY A 80 3.53 -11.95 -4.13
N ASN A 81 3.59 -11.06 -5.13
CA ASN A 81 3.82 -11.43 -6.53
C ASN A 81 4.71 -10.35 -7.19
N PHE A 82 5.94 -10.71 -7.53
CA PHE A 82 6.97 -9.76 -8.00
C PHE A 82 7.34 -9.96 -9.48
N SER A 83 6.55 -10.74 -10.20
CA SER A 83 6.74 -10.91 -11.65
C SER A 83 6.24 -9.68 -12.42
N SER A 84 6.67 -9.51 -13.67
CA SER A 84 6.09 -8.53 -14.60
C SER A 84 4.58 -8.75 -14.90
N ALA A 85 4.02 -9.88 -14.44
CA ALA A 85 2.59 -10.20 -14.48
C ALA A 85 1.85 -9.84 -13.16
N SER A 86 2.54 -9.23 -12.21
CA SER A 86 1.93 -8.78 -10.95
C SER A 86 1.03 -7.57 -11.15
N THR A 87 -0.02 -7.50 -10.34
CA THR A 87 -0.99 -6.42 -10.44
C THR A 87 -0.39 -5.12 -9.95
N GLU A 88 -0.33 -4.13 -10.84
CA GLU A 88 0.23 -2.81 -10.56
C GLU A 88 -0.74 -1.94 -9.75
N VAL A 89 -0.18 -1.16 -8.85
CA VAL A 89 -0.87 -0.21 -7.99
C VAL A 89 -0.39 1.20 -8.32
N GLU A 90 -1.33 2.10 -8.60
CA GLU A 90 -1.06 3.53 -8.75
C GLU A 90 -1.77 4.37 -7.69
N GLU A 91 -2.79 3.84 -7.04
CA GLU A 91 -3.52 4.54 -5.99
C GLU A 91 -3.84 3.63 -4.80
N ILE A 92 -3.72 4.18 -3.60
CA ILE A 92 -4.05 3.52 -2.34
C ILE A 92 -4.97 4.40 -1.53
N GLU A 93 -6.03 3.79 -1.00
CA GLU A 93 -6.97 4.45 -0.11
C GLU A 93 -6.99 3.75 1.26
N CYS A 94 -6.64 4.49 2.32
CA CYS A 94 -6.85 4.07 3.70
C CYS A 94 -8.27 4.48 4.13
N ILE A 95 -9.16 3.52 4.32
CA ILE A 95 -10.54 3.73 4.76
C ILE A 95 -10.68 3.28 6.22
N SER A 96 -11.40 4.02 7.06
CA SER A 96 -11.75 3.54 8.40
C SER A 96 -13.20 3.82 8.79
N THR A 97 -13.85 2.84 9.43
CA THR A 97 -15.30 2.81 9.68
C THR A 97 -15.65 2.50 11.13
#